data_AF-A0A7V9PY12-F1
#
_entry.id   AF-A0A7V9PY12-F1
#
_cell.length_a   1.000
_cell.length_b   1.000
_cell.length_c   1.000
_cell.angle_alpha   90.00
_cell.angle_beta   90.00
_cell.angle_gamma   90.00
#
_symmetry.space_group_name_H-M   'P 1'
#
loop_
_entity.id
_entity.type
_entity.pdbx_description
1 polymer ?
#
loop_
_entity_poly.entity_id
_entity_poly.type
_entity_poly.pdbx_seq_one_letter_code
_entity_poly.pdbx_strand_id
1 'polypeptide(L)'
;MGLEAWERRFRAPVSFLPEWSPLAPERLVYASNEPGRWQVHAWDRDTGVRRQVTDDQVGVIDGTPSLDGESVLWFQDETGAESGRWLVQPFAGGETAGLLEGVPHGWNEGLAQAPGIVAAGISELNGFGVYVSLDGAAAREIYRSTESVRLGSVDEAGFLRGALSADGSLLCLEHAEHGDLIHPALKVVDPRSGATVGELTDHGMSLVAKCWSPVAGDQRLAFDHEREGDQRPGIWSLETGERHDLAVGLEGGVFVQDWWPDSSALLLLNRFEGRDRLFRFDFESGDLGPIASEPGFIWKARVRPDGRVWFLHEQGHRLRRIVDDSGSEVLSVGGDPLPPPSRPYESWHFLNPHGQRVHGFYVTPADSGGGPFPVIMFVHGGPTWLDLDRWQPEVQAYVDSGLRWSTTGVRSDTVANGGTRSSATSAGLSSRT
;
A
#
# COMPACT_ATOMS: atom_id res chain seq x y z
N MET A 1 -6.13 -36.75 9.16
CA MET A 1 -7.02 -35.89 9.96
C MET A 1 -7.13 -34.58 9.22
N GLY A 2 -8.33 -33.99 9.10
CA GLY A 2 -8.46 -32.64 8.54
C GLY A 2 -7.82 -31.61 9.47
N LEU A 3 -7.41 -30.46 8.92
CA LEU A 3 -6.89 -29.34 9.70
C LEU A 3 -7.93 -28.86 10.71
N GLU A 4 -7.49 -28.49 11.92
CA GLU A 4 -8.37 -27.90 12.93
C GLU A 4 -8.93 -26.55 12.47
N ALA A 5 -10.06 -26.12 13.05
CA ALA A 5 -10.76 -24.91 12.62
C ALA A 5 -9.88 -23.65 12.67
N TRP A 6 -9.10 -23.48 13.74
CA TRP A 6 -8.16 -22.36 13.86
C TRP A 6 -7.06 -22.47 12.81
N GLU A 7 -6.48 -23.66 12.61
CA GLU A 7 -5.39 -23.87 11.64
C GLU A 7 -5.83 -23.53 10.20
N ARG A 8 -7.07 -23.86 9.82
CA ARG A 8 -7.65 -23.46 8.53
C ARG A 8 -7.71 -21.95 8.34
N ARG A 9 -7.94 -21.15 9.40
CA ARG A 9 -7.95 -19.67 9.31
C ARG A 9 -6.55 -19.11 9.06
N PHE A 10 -5.54 -19.67 9.72
CA PHE A 10 -4.14 -19.25 9.57
C PHE A 10 -3.55 -19.64 8.22
N ARG A 11 -3.96 -20.79 7.68
CA ARG A 11 -3.48 -21.30 6.39
C ARG A 11 -4.34 -20.87 5.20
N ALA A 12 -5.40 -20.11 5.42
CA ALA A 12 -6.25 -19.62 4.34
C ALA A 12 -5.42 -18.73 3.41
N PRO A 13 -5.30 -19.08 2.12
CA PRO A 13 -4.49 -18.32 1.20
C PRO A 13 -5.16 -16.98 0.88
N VAL A 14 -4.31 -15.99 0.59
CA VAL A 14 -4.66 -14.61 0.35
C VAL A 14 -3.76 -14.04 -0.74
N SER A 15 -4.16 -12.89 -1.29
CA SER A 15 -3.33 -12.13 -2.23
C SER A 15 -3.32 -10.64 -1.88
N PHE A 16 -2.41 -9.92 -2.53
CA PHE A 16 -2.52 -8.48 -2.69
C PHE A 16 -3.42 -8.12 -3.88
N LEU A 17 -3.80 -6.84 -3.97
CA LEU A 17 -4.49 -6.31 -5.13
C LEU A 17 -3.61 -6.53 -6.38
N PRO A 18 -4.13 -7.05 -7.50
CA PRO A 18 -3.35 -7.18 -8.71
C PRO A 18 -2.94 -5.82 -9.26
N GLU A 19 -1.71 -5.74 -9.71
CA GLU A 19 -1.12 -4.60 -10.39
C GLU A 19 -1.32 -4.73 -11.90
N TRP A 20 -1.56 -3.59 -12.55
CA TRP A 20 -1.65 -3.48 -14.01
C TRP A 20 -0.97 -2.22 -14.51
N SER A 21 -0.50 -2.28 -15.75
CA SER A 21 -0.12 -1.10 -16.51
C SER A 21 -1.36 -0.45 -17.16
N PRO A 22 -1.42 0.89 -17.30
CA PRO A 22 -2.44 1.56 -18.09
C PRO A 22 -2.51 1.10 -19.56
N LEU A 23 -1.40 0.63 -20.15
CA LEU A 23 -1.37 0.20 -21.57
C LEU A 23 -1.78 -1.25 -21.79
N ALA A 24 -1.83 -2.05 -20.73
CA ALA A 24 -2.16 -3.48 -20.79
C ALA A 24 -2.98 -3.91 -19.56
N PRO A 25 -4.19 -3.35 -19.35
CA PRO A 25 -4.97 -3.57 -18.13
C PRO A 25 -5.42 -5.03 -17.93
N GLU A 26 -5.41 -5.86 -18.96
CA GLU A 26 -5.80 -7.28 -18.87
C GLU A 26 -4.60 -8.20 -18.51
N ARG A 27 -3.38 -7.65 -18.42
CA ARG A 27 -2.15 -8.33 -18.01
C ARG A 27 -1.84 -8.01 -16.55
N LEU A 28 -2.37 -8.83 -15.65
CA LEU A 28 -2.32 -8.60 -14.21
C LEU A 28 -1.18 -9.35 -13.56
N VAL A 29 -0.50 -8.72 -12.59
CA VAL A 29 0.52 -9.34 -11.74
C VAL A 29 0.13 -9.16 -10.29
N TYR A 30 0.23 -10.21 -9.47
CA TYR A 30 -0.10 -10.13 -8.05
C TYR A 30 0.74 -11.08 -7.22
N ALA A 31 0.96 -10.75 -5.96
CA ALA A 31 1.55 -11.68 -5.00
C ALA A 31 0.45 -12.43 -4.23
N SER A 32 0.63 -13.74 -4.07
CA SER A 32 -0.24 -14.61 -3.29
C SER A 32 0.53 -15.69 -2.57
N ASN A 33 0.01 -16.15 -1.43
CA ASN A 33 0.54 -17.28 -0.68
C ASN A 33 -0.22 -18.60 -0.92
N GLU A 34 -1.01 -18.72 -1.99
CA GLU A 34 -1.63 -19.97 -2.45
C GLU A 34 -0.69 -21.20 -2.44
N PRO A 35 0.58 -21.12 -2.89
CA PRO A 35 1.50 -22.27 -2.83
C PRO A 35 2.07 -22.54 -1.42
N GLY A 36 1.57 -21.85 -0.38
CA GLY A 36 2.00 -21.97 1.02
C GLY A 36 3.07 -20.96 1.46
N ARG A 37 3.51 -20.10 0.55
CA ARG A 37 4.44 -18.97 0.76
C ARG A 37 4.19 -17.91 -0.31
N TRP A 38 4.52 -16.65 -0.03
CA TRP A 38 4.31 -15.57 -0.98
C TRP A 38 5.09 -15.78 -2.27
N GLN A 39 4.40 -15.72 -3.40
CA GLN A 39 5.00 -15.78 -4.74
C GLN A 39 4.27 -14.80 -5.67
N VAL A 40 4.98 -14.34 -6.68
CA VAL A 40 4.41 -13.53 -7.77
C VAL A 40 3.70 -14.45 -8.76
N HIS A 41 2.53 -14.03 -9.19
CA HIS A 41 1.65 -14.70 -10.13
C HIS A 41 1.28 -13.74 -11.26
N ALA A 42 1.02 -14.29 -12.44
CA ALA A 42 0.52 -13.57 -13.59
C ALA A 42 -0.87 -14.09 -13.96
N TRP A 43 -1.78 -13.18 -14.31
CA TRP A 43 -3.13 -13.48 -14.74
C TRP A 43 -3.47 -12.69 -16.00
N ASP A 44 -3.68 -13.42 -17.10
CA ASP A 44 -4.31 -12.89 -18.31
C ASP A 44 -5.82 -12.94 -18.11
N ARG A 45 -6.43 -11.76 -17.98
CA ARG A 45 -7.87 -11.66 -17.73
C ARG A 45 -8.71 -11.96 -18.97
N ASP A 46 -8.21 -11.69 -20.16
CA ASP A 46 -8.92 -11.97 -21.42
C ASP A 46 -9.06 -13.47 -21.65
N THR A 47 -7.99 -14.24 -21.38
CA THR A 47 -7.99 -15.70 -21.56
C THR A 47 -8.36 -16.46 -20.30
N GLY A 48 -8.31 -15.81 -19.13
CA GLY A 48 -8.48 -16.44 -17.82
C GLY A 48 -7.28 -17.25 -17.34
N VAL A 49 -6.17 -17.28 -18.11
CA VAL A 49 -4.98 -18.08 -17.76
C VAL A 49 -4.25 -17.44 -16.59
N ARG A 50 -3.98 -18.25 -15.56
CA ARG A 50 -3.17 -17.89 -14.39
C ARG A 50 -1.94 -18.77 -14.31
N ARG A 51 -0.82 -18.19 -13.88
CA ARG A 51 0.41 -18.94 -13.60
C ARG A 51 1.16 -18.36 -12.42
N GLN A 52 1.81 -19.24 -11.67
CA GLN A 52 2.85 -18.86 -10.71
C GLN A 52 4.12 -18.49 -11.49
N VAL A 53 4.71 -17.33 -11.19
CA VAL A 53 5.90 -16.80 -11.87
C VAL A 53 7.17 -17.19 -11.11
N THR A 54 7.13 -17.07 -9.78
CA THR A 54 8.27 -17.33 -8.89
C THR A 54 8.02 -18.57 -8.03
N ASP A 55 9.08 -19.29 -7.64
CA ASP A 55 9.03 -20.36 -6.63
C ASP A 55 10.27 -20.27 -5.73
N ASP A 56 10.42 -19.12 -5.08
CA ASP A 56 11.54 -18.88 -4.17
C ASP A 56 11.26 -19.42 -2.77
N GLN A 57 12.27 -19.91 -2.05
CA GLN A 57 12.09 -20.42 -0.68
C GLN A 57 11.83 -19.33 0.35
N VAL A 58 12.41 -18.13 0.16
CA VAL A 58 12.17 -16.95 0.99
C VAL A 58 10.78 -16.38 0.70
N GLY A 59 10.39 -16.42 -0.58
CA GLY A 59 9.13 -15.87 -1.08
C GLY A 59 9.31 -14.49 -1.71
N VAL A 60 8.40 -14.13 -2.60
CA VAL A 60 8.44 -12.89 -3.38
C VAL A 60 7.10 -12.18 -3.26
N ILE A 61 7.13 -10.92 -2.84
CA ILE A 61 5.93 -10.10 -2.59
C ILE A 61 5.81 -8.89 -3.53
N ASP A 62 6.91 -8.37 -4.05
CA ASP A 62 6.91 -7.18 -4.91
C ASP A 62 7.04 -7.58 -6.38
N GLY A 63 5.96 -7.41 -7.12
CA GLY A 63 5.87 -7.77 -8.53
C GLY A 63 4.87 -6.90 -9.28
N THR A 64 5.17 -6.60 -10.53
CA THR A 64 4.40 -5.69 -11.37
C THR A 64 4.56 -6.07 -12.85
N PRO A 65 3.59 -5.80 -13.75
CA PRO A 65 3.83 -5.98 -15.17
C PRO A 65 4.79 -4.92 -15.72
N SER A 66 5.42 -5.22 -16.85
CA SER A 66 6.04 -4.18 -17.67
C SER A 66 4.99 -3.19 -18.18
N LEU A 67 5.42 -1.99 -18.58
CA LEU A 67 4.53 -0.96 -19.11
C LEU A 67 3.67 -1.46 -20.30
N ASP A 68 4.21 -2.32 -21.16
CA ASP A 68 3.49 -2.92 -22.29
C ASP A 68 2.70 -4.18 -21.92
N GLY A 69 2.84 -4.70 -20.69
CA GLY A 69 2.22 -5.94 -20.23
C GLY A 69 2.82 -7.23 -20.80
N GLU A 70 3.91 -7.15 -21.55
CA GLU A 70 4.55 -8.31 -22.19
C GLU A 70 5.51 -9.05 -21.26
N SER A 71 5.82 -8.50 -20.08
CA SER A 71 6.70 -9.09 -19.08
C SER A 71 6.18 -8.94 -17.65
N VAL A 72 6.67 -9.80 -16.76
CA VAL A 72 6.52 -9.69 -15.31
C VAL A 72 7.86 -9.25 -14.73
N LEU A 73 7.82 -8.23 -13.89
CA LEU A 73 8.96 -7.67 -13.17
C LEU A 73 8.79 -7.98 -11.68
N TRP A 74 9.87 -8.33 -10.98
CA TRP A 74 9.83 -8.51 -9.52
C TRP A 74 11.16 -8.22 -8.87
N PHE A 75 11.11 -7.85 -7.59
CA PHE A 75 12.30 -7.69 -6.77
C PHE A 75 12.66 -9.02 -6.10
N GLN A 76 13.87 -9.51 -6.32
CA GLN A 76 14.35 -10.79 -5.82
C GLN A 76 15.36 -10.59 -4.68
N ASP A 77 14.96 -10.98 -3.47
CA ASP A 77 15.84 -11.20 -2.33
C ASP A 77 16.00 -12.71 -2.10
N GLU A 78 17.21 -13.22 -2.24
CA GLU A 78 17.52 -14.66 -2.14
C GLU A 78 17.80 -15.11 -0.68
N THR A 79 17.83 -14.16 0.27
CA THR A 79 18.34 -14.38 1.64
C THR A 79 17.36 -14.02 2.74
N GLY A 80 16.35 -13.21 2.45
CA GLY A 80 15.45 -12.61 3.45
C GLY A 80 16.05 -11.39 4.15
N ALA A 81 17.12 -10.79 3.61
CA ALA A 81 17.74 -9.57 4.12
C ALA A 81 17.12 -8.28 3.58
N GLU A 82 16.03 -8.39 2.81
CA GLU A 82 15.34 -7.33 2.07
C GLU A 82 16.23 -6.65 1.01
N SER A 83 17.37 -7.27 0.69
CA SER A 83 18.36 -6.78 -0.25
C SER A 83 18.45 -7.72 -1.45
N GLY A 84 18.45 -7.16 -2.66
CA GLY A 84 18.19 -7.92 -3.86
C GLY A 84 18.42 -7.15 -5.16
N ARG A 85 17.76 -7.64 -6.22
CA ARG A 85 17.79 -7.05 -7.57
C ARG A 85 16.46 -7.22 -8.28
N TRP A 86 16.19 -6.34 -9.25
CA TRP A 86 15.04 -6.47 -10.14
C TRP A 86 15.29 -7.51 -11.24
N LEU A 87 14.35 -8.45 -11.38
CA LEU A 87 14.34 -9.47 -12.41
C LEU A 87 13.15 -9.29 -13.36
N VAL A 88 13.26 -9.91 -14.53
CA VAL A 88 12.25 -9.87 -15.60
C VAL A 88 12.07 -11.26 -16.22
N GLN A 89 10.83 -11.58 -16.56
CA GLN A 89 10.47 -12.76 -17.35
C GLN A 89 9.31 -12.41 -18.30
N PRO A 90 9.25 -12.97 -19.51
CA PRO A 90 8.09 -12.80 -20.39
C PRO A 90 6.77 -13.15 -19.68
N PHE A 91 5.69 -12.43 -19.99
CA PHE A 91 4.40 -12.60 -19.33
C PHE A 91 3.84 -14.00 -19.50
N ALA A 92 4.02 -14.61 -20.68
CA ALA A 92 3.62 -15.99 -20.97
C ALA A 92 4.53 -17.07 -20.34
N GLY A 93 5.63 -16.68 -19.68
CA GLY A 93 6.67 -17.58 -19.19
C GLY A 93 7.86 -17.67 -20.17
N GLY A 94 9.03 -18.05 -19.66
CA GLY A 94 10.26 -18.10 -20.44
C GLY A 94 11.50 -17.98 -19.57
N GLU A 95 12.61 -17.59 -20.19
CA GLU A 95 13.86 -17.32 -19.49
C GLU A 95 13.72 -16.10 -18.56
N THR A 96 14.33 -16.20 -17.38
CA THR A 96 14.42 -15.10 -16.41
C THR A 96 15.77 -14.42 -16.57
N ALA A 97 15.78 -13.08 -16.59
CA ALA A 97 16.98 -12.27 -16.66
C ALA A 97 16.96 -11.14 -15.62
N GLY A 98 18.10 -10.46 -15.43
CA GLY A 98 18.13 -9.18 -14.70
C GLY A 98 17.44 -8.09 -15.52
N LEU A 99 16.65 -7.24 -14.85
CA LEU A 99 15.88 -6.18 -15.53
C LEU A 99 16.75 -5.00 -15.96
N LEU A 100 17.59 -4.48 -15.04
CA LEU A 100 18.34 -3.25 -15.24
C LEU A 100 19.85 -3.50 -15.12
N GLU A 101 20.54 -3.53 -16.26
CA GLU A 101 22.00 -3.46 -16.25
C GLU A 101 22.47 -2.13 -15.65
N GLY A 102 23.50 -2.15 -14.79
CA GLY A 102 24.04 -0.94 -14.15
C GLY A 102 23.40 -0.55 -12.82
N VAL A 103 22.31 -1.22 -12.42
CA VAL A 103 21.71 -1.06 -11.08
C VAL A 103 22.37 -2.05 -10.10
N PRO A 104 22.88 -1.59 -8.95
CA PRO A 104 23.53 -2.46 -7.98
C PRO A 104 22.53 -3.35 -7.24
N HIS A 105 23.08 -4.35 -6.53
CA HIS A 105 22.34 -5.10 -5.52
C HIS A 105 22.22 -4.25 -4.25
N GLY A 106 21.02 -4.14 -3.69
CA GLY A 106 20.77 -3.31 -2.50
C GLY A 106 19.33 -3.45 -2.02
N TRP A 107 18.89 -2.60 -1.09
CA TRP A 107 17.49 -2.59 -0.66
C TRP A 107 16.63 -1.84 -1.67
N ASN A 108 15.43 -2.36 -1.91
CA ASN A 108 14.50 -1.81 -2.90
C ASN A 108 13.91 -0.49 -2.42
N GLU A 109 14.14 0.59 -3.17
CA GLU A 109 13.54 1.91 -2.93
C GLU A 109 12.57 2.31 -4.06
N GLY A 110 12.06 1.31 -4.79
CA GLY A 110 10.99 1.44 -5.78
C GLY A 110 11.43 1.23 -7.22
N LEU A 111 10.45 0.88 -8.07
CA LEU A 111 10.59 0.77 -9.52
C LEU A 111 9.42 1.48 -10.20
N ALA A 112 9.72 2.38 -11.13
CA ALA A 112 8.72 3.13 -11.88
C ALA A 112 8.97 3.03 -13.38
N GLN A 113 7.89 3.06 -14.16
CA GLN A 113 7.94 2.92 -15.61
C GLN A 113 7.08 3.99 -16.29
N ALA A 114 7.56 4.53 -17.40
CA ALA A 114 6.81 5.38 -18.32
C ALA A 114 7.35 5.18 -19.75
N PRO A 115 6.72 5.71 -20.81
CA PRO A 115 7.16 5.47 -22.18
C PRO A 115 8.65 5.77 -22.39
N GLY A 116 9.42 4.75 -22.78
CA GLY A 116 10.86 4.86 -23.04
C GLY A 116 11.75 5.02 -21.81
N ILE A 117 11.22 4.88 -20.59
CA ILE A 117 11.99 5.10 -19.36
C ILE A 117 11.60 4.15 -18.21
N VAL A 118 12.61 3.65 -17.51
CA VAL A 118 12.46 2.92 -16.25
C VAL A 118 13.37 3.54 -15.21
N ALA A 119 12.83 3.84 -14.02
CA ALA A 119 13.58 4.36 -12.89
C ALA A 119 13.56 3.34 -11.75
N ALA A 120 14.69 3.19 -11.05
CA ALA A 120 14.82 2.36 -9.86
C ALA A 120 15.54 3.12 -8.74
N GLY A 121 15.01 3.02 -7.53
CA GLY A 121 15.71 3.43 -6.31
C GLY A 121 16.36 2.21 -5.67
N ILE A 122 17.64 2.32 -5.29
CA ILE A 122 18.35 1.29 -4.52
C ILE A 122 19.13 1.96 -3.39
N SER A 123 18.98 1.46 -2.18
CA SER A 123 19.84 1.84 -1.05
C SER A 123 20.88 0.78 -0.73
N GLU A 124 22.01 1.25 -0.23
CA GLU A 124 23.18 0.48 0.16
C GLU A 124 23.66 1.00 1.52
N LEU A 125 24.65 0.33 2.13
CA LEU A 125 25.18 0.72 3.45
C LEU A 125 25.70 2.16 3.52
N ASN A 126 26.02 2.76 2.37
CA ASN A 126 26.63 4.09 2.26
C ASN A 126 25.71 5.15 1.64
N GLY A 127 24.43 4.83 1.37
CA GLY A 127 23.47 5.82 0.89
C GLY A 127 22.40 5.26 -0.04
N PHE A 128 21.71 6.18 -0.71
CA PHE A 128 20.51 5.96 -1.51
C PHE A 128 20.78 6.46 -2.93
N GLY A 129 20.66 5.58 -3.92
CA GLY A 129 20.91 5.89 -5.33
C GLY A 129 19.64 5.77 -6.17
N VAL A 130 19.49 6.68 -7.14
CA VAL A 130 18.42 6.66 -8.14
C VAL A 130 19.03 6.43 -9.51
N TYR A 131 18.53 5.40 -10.19
CA TYR A 131 19.04 4.93 -11.46
C TYR A 131 17.95 5.00 -12.53
N VAL A 132 18.33 5.41 -13.75
CA VAL A 132 17.41 5.54 -14.87
C VAL A 132 17.95 4.81 -16.10
N SER A 133 17.13 3.95 -16.69
CA SER A 133 17.33 3.36 -18.01
C SER A 133 16.43 4.09 -19.02
N LEU A 134 17.02 4.48 -20.14
CA LEU A 134 16.32 5.10 -21.27
C LEU A 134 16.34 4.13 -22.45
N ASP A 135 15.18 3.88 -23.05
CA ASP A 135 15.00 3.04 -24.25
C ASP A 135 15.70 1.67 -24.15
N GLY A 136 15.73 1.08 -22.95
CA GLY A 136 16.33 -0.22 -22.68
C GLY A 136 17.87 -0.24 -22.61
N ALA A 137 18.53 0.92 -22.63
CA ALA A 137 19.96 1.02 -22.41
C ALA A 137 20.34 0.73 -20.93
N ALA A 138 21.61 0.44 -20.68
CA ALA A 138 22.13 0.29 -19.32
C ALA A 138 21.76 1.53 -18.46
N ALA A 139 21.27 1.28 -17.26
CA ALA A 139 20.83 2.30 -16.33
C ALA A 139 22.02 3.14 -15.84
N ARG A 140 21.76 4.43 -15.63
CA ARG A 140 22.75 5.38 -15.10
C ARG A 140 22.26 5.92 -13.77
N GLU A 141 23.16 6.05 -12.80
CA GLU A 141 22.88 6.80 -11.58
C GLU A 141 22.72 8.28 -11.93
N ILE A 142 21.55 8.85 -11.60
CA ILE A 142 21.24 10.26 -11.85
C ILE A 142 21.22 11.09 -10.56
N TYR A 143 21.08 10.42 -9.42
CA TYR A 143 20.99 11.07 -8.11
C TYR A 143 21.50 10.13 -7.02
N ARG A 144 22.18 10.71 -6.02
CA ARG A 144 22.62 9.98 -4.83
C ARG A 144 22.58 10.88 -3.60
N SER A 145 22.21 10.30 -2.47
CA SER A 145 22.25 10.94 -1.17
C SER A 145 22.77 10.01 -0.09
N THR A 146 23.36 10.56 0.97
CA THR A 146 23.69 9.80 2.19
C THR A 146 22.50 9.74 3.15
N GLU A 147 21.48 10.56 2.92
CA GLU A 147 20.22 10.57 3.65
C GLU A 147 19.15 9.84 2.84
N SER A 148 18.06 9.43 3.50
CA SER A 148 16.99 8.65 2.86
C SER A 148 16.40 9.38 1.64
N VAL A 149 16.40 8.68 0.50
CA VAL A 149 15.79 9.09 -0.77
C VAL A 149 15.20 7.84 -1.42
N ARG A 150 13.93 7.91 -1.80
CA ARG A 150 13.18 6.79 -2.38
C ARG A 150 12.33 7.28 -3.54
N LEU A 151 11.90 6.39 -4.43
CA LEU A 151 10.95 6.78 -5.48
C LEU A 151 9.59 7.12 -4.83
N GLY A 152 8.88 8.10 -5.41
CA GLY A 152 7.56 8.49 -4.92
C GLY A 152 6.58 7.30 -4.87
N SER A 153 5.81 7.21 -3.79
CA SER A 153 4.84 6.14 -3.52
C SER A 153 5.43 4.73 -3.33
N VAL A 154 6.73 4.58 -3.06
CA VAL A 154 7.35 3.26 -2.87
C VAL A 154 6.61 2.38 -1.86
N ASP A 155 6.10 2.98 -0.78
CA ASP A 155 5.40 2.27 0.29
C ASP A 155 4.03 1.69 -0.15
N GLU A 156 3.53 2.04 -1.35
CA GLU A 156 2.34 1.43 -1.95
C GLU A 156 2.62 0.11 -2.68
N ALA A 157 3.90 -0.17 -2.99
CA ALA A 157 4.39 -1.28 -3.80
C ALA A 157 3.74 -1.42 -5.20
N GLY A 158 4.24 -2.34 -6.03
CA GLY A 158 3.62 -2.66 -7.31
C GLY A 158 3.87 -1.64 -8.42
N PHE A 159 2.85 -1.29 -9.21
CA PHE A 159 2.99 -0.34 -10.33
C PHE A 159 2.96 1.11 -9.81
N LEU A 160 4.12 1.63 -9.40
CA LEU A 160 4.28 2.94 -8.76
C LEU A 160 3.89 4.10 -9.69
N ARG A 161 2.83 4.83 -9.32
CA ARG A 161 2.32 5.98 -10.10
C ARG A 161 2.73 7.35 -9.57
N GLY A 162 3.24 7.45 -8.35
CA GLY A 162 3.72 8.73 -7.80
C GLY A 162 5.17 9.05 -8.14
N ALA A 163 5.93 8.11 -8.71
CA ALA A 163 7.31 8.32 -9.10
C ALA A 163 7.43 9.03 -10.46
N LEU A 164 7.20 8.35 -11.58
CA LEU A 164 7.31 8.96 -12.92
C LEU A 164 5.98 9.59 -13.38
N SER A 165 6.05 10.76 -14.01
CA SER A 165 4.91 11.34 -14.74
C SER A 165 4.48 10.45 -15.90
N ALA A 166 3.24 10.60 -16.39
CA ALA A 166 2.68 9.74 -17.45
C ALA A 166 3.51 9.71 -18.74
N ASP A 167 4.22 10.80 -19.06
CA ASP A 167 5.12 10.93 -20.21
C ASP A 167 6.61 10.66 -19.86
N GLY A 168 6.89 10.33 -18.60
CA GLY A 168 8.24 10.09 -18.10
C GLY A 168 9.15 11.31 -18.12
N SER A 169 8.61 12.52 -18.22
CA SER A 169 9.38 13.77 -18.21
C SER A 169 9.83 14.21 -16.82
N LEU A 170 9.14 13.77 -15.76
CA LEU A 170 9.40 14.11 -14.37
C LEU A 170 9.51 12.86 -13.51
N LEU A 171 10.43 12.88 -12.53
CA LEU A 171 10.56 11.85 -11.50
C LEU A 171 10.45 12.48 -10.11
N CYS A 172 9.43 12.09 -9.35
CA CYS A 172 9.29 12.46 -7.95
C CYS A 172 10.02 11.47 -7.02
N LEU A 173 10.69 12.03 -6.04
CA LEU A 173 11.42 11.37 -4.98
C LEU A 173 10.83 11.82 -3.64
N GLU A 174 10.69 10.88 -2.72
CA GLU A 174 10.45 11.14 -1.30
C GLU A 174 11.79 11.14 -0.58
N HIS A 175 12.08 12.17 0.21
CA HIS A 175 13.39 12.32 0.80
C HIS A 175 13.38 12.91 2.21
N ALA A 176 14.37 12.54 3.01
CA ALA A 176 14.61 13.03 4.36
C ALA A 176 15.96 13.75 4.48
N GLU A 177 16.43 14.37 3.40
CA GLU A 177 17.77 15.01 3.33
C GLU A 177 17.96 16.19 4.27
N HIS A 178 16.88 16.65 4.90
CA HIS A 178 16.90 17.65 5.96
C HIS A 178 17.12 17.04 7.37
N GLY A 179 17.39 15.74 7.46
CA GLY A 179 17.74 15.05 8.70
C GLY A 179 16.55 14.58 9.55
N ASP A 180 15.34 14.58 8.98
CA ASP A 180 14.12 14.11 9.65
C ASP A 180 13.47 12.96 8.86
N LEU A 181 13.88 11.73 9.20
CA LEU A 181 13.43 10.52 8.49
C LEU A 181 11.92 10.28 8.61
N ILE A 182 11.28 10.78 9.67
CA ILE A 182 9.86 10.50 9.93
C ILE A 182 8.93 11.51 9.21
N HIS A 183 9.46 12.62 8.71
CA HIS A 183 8.70 13.66 8.01
C HIS A 183 9.30 13.90 6.61
N PRO A 184 9.14 12.96 5.66
CA PRO A 184 9.68 13.10 4.32
C PRO A 184 9.13 14.34 3.61
N ALA A 185 9.95 14.90 2.73
CA ALA A 185 9.60 15.95 1.78
C ALA A 185 9.60 15.39 0.35
N LEU A 186 9.08 16.17 -0.60
CA LEU A 186 9.06 15.78 -2.01
C LEU A 186 10.07 16.59 -2.81
N LYS A 187 10.76 15.90 -3.72
CA LYS A 187 11.65 16.48 -4.72
C LYS A 187 11.27 15.94 -6.08
N VAL A 188 11.22 16.79 -7.08
CA VAL A 188 11.02 16.38 -8.48
C VAL A 188 12.28 16.71 -9.26
N VAL A 189 12.79 15.72 -9.98
CA VAL A 189 13.97 15.82 -10.82
C VAL A 189 13.62 15.53 -12.28
N ASP A 190 14.38 16.10 -13.20
CA ASP A 190 14.42 15.65 -14.59
C ASP A 190 15.19 14.31 -14.62
N PRO A 191 14.55 13.18 -14.99
CA PRO A 191 15.17 11.87 -14.94
C PRO A 191 16.26 11.66 -16.01
N ARG A 192 16.42 12.59 -16.97
CA ARG A 192 17.48 12.51 -18.00
C ARG A 192 18.76 13.23 -17.59
N SER A 193 18.65 14.26 -16.76
CA SER A 193 19.79 15.08 -16.33
C SER A 193 20.11 14.97 -14.84
N GLY A 194 19.16 14.52 -14.02
CA GLY A 194 19.26 14.53 -12.55
C GLY A 194 19.02 15.90 -11.93
N ALA A 195 18.72 16.94 -12.72
CA ALA A 195 18.50 18.28 -12.22
C ALA A 195 17.18 18.37 -11.44
N THR A 196 17.22 18.95 -10.25
CA THR A 196 16.01 19.29 -9.48
C THR A 196 15.22 20.37 -10.23
N VAL A 197 13.93 20.12 -10.44
CA VAL A 197 13.00 21.05 -11.11
C VAL A 197 11.87 21.52 -10.19
N GLY A 198 11.67 20.87 -9.05
CA GLY A 198 10.75 21.32 -8.01
C GLY A 198 11.03 20.66 -6.67
N GLU A 199 10.72 21.35 -5.58
CA GLU A 199 10.76 20.81 -4.22
C GLU A 199 9.50 21.27 -3.47
N LEU A 200 8.95 20.38 -2.66
CA LEU A 200 7.82 20.66 -1.78
C LEU A 200 8.14 20.14 -0.38
N THR A 201 7.99 20.99 0.63
CA THR A 201 8.35 20.67 2.02
C THR A 201 7.36 21.30 2.98
N ASP A 202 6.92 20.51 3.96
CA ASP A 202 6.18 20.97 5.13
C ASP A 202 7.04 20.73 6.37
N HIS A 203 7.67 21.79 6.91
CA HIS A 203 8.63 21.62 8.00
C HIS A 203 8.03 20.92 9.23
N GLY A 204 8.62 19.78 9.61
CA GLY A 204 8.19 18.97 10.76
C GLY A 204 6.89 18.18 10.53
N MET A 205 6.48 18.02 9.27
CA MET A 205 5.29 17.27 8.85
C MET A 205 5.60 16.47 7.59
N SER A 206 4.90 15.36 7.37
CA SER A 206 5.16 14.48 6.25
C SER A 206 4.45 14.96 4.98
N LEU A 207 5.13 14.77 3.84
CA LEU A 207 4.54 14.76 2.51
C LEU A 207 4.80 13.41 1.86
N VAL A 208 3.77 12.82 1.27
CA VAL A 208 3.86 11.50 0.61
C VAL A 208 3.36 11.63 -0.82
N ALA A 209 4.18 11.25 -1.80
CA ALA A 209 3.75 11.25 -3.20
C ALA A 209 2.78 10.09 -3.42
N LYS A 210 1.74 10.29 -4.22
CA LYS A 210 0.69 9.27 -4.44
C LYS A 210 0.56 8.88 -5.90
N CYS A 211 0.24 9.83 -6.77
CA CYS A 211 0.14 9.55 -8.20
C CYS A 211 0.18 10.81 -9.06
N TRP A 212 0.94 10.76 -10.14
CA TRP A 212 0.84 11.74 -11.22
C TRP A 212 -0.47 11.58 -11.98
N SER A 213 -0.95 12.69 -12.57
CA SER A 213 -2.02 12.66 -13.54
C SER A 213 -1.74 11.61 -14.64
N PRO A 214 -2.74 10.80 -15.06
CA PRO A 214 -2.59 9.82 -16.13
C PRO A 214 -2.38 10.45 -17.51
N VAL A 215 -2.66 11.75 -17.67
CA VAL A 215 -2.64 12.43 -18.96
C VAL A 215 -1.23 12.92 -19.26
N ALA A 216 -0.66 12.50 -20.38
CA ALA A 216 0.67 12.96 -20.82
C ALA A 216 0.69 14.50 -20.94
N GLY A 217 1.73 15.13 -20.38
CA GLY A 217 1.85 16.59 -20.30
C GLY A 217 1.09 17.26 -19.14
N ASP A 218 0.17 16.57 -18.46
CA ASP A 218 -0.45 17.07 -17.23
C ASP A 218 0.49 16.80 -16.04
N GLN A 219 1.19 17.84 -15.60
CA GLN A 219 2.22 17.75 -14.55
C GLN A 219 1.66 17.97 -13.14
N ARG A 220 0.41 17.56 -12.90
CA ARG A 220 -0.17 17.52 -11.55
C ARG A 220 0.22 16.22 -10.85
N LEU A 221 0.87 16.35 -9.70
CA LEU A 221 1.14 15.28 -8.75
C LEU A 221 0.13 15.35 -7.60
N ALA A 222 -0.61 14.27 -7.36
CA ALA A 222 -1.39 14.12 -6.14
C ALA A 222 -0.49 13.61 -5.00
N PHE A 223 -0.66 14.19 -3.82
CA PHE A 223 0.13 13.87 -2.62
C PHE A 223 -0.76 13.90 -1.37
N ASP A 224 -0.28 13.29 -0.28
CA ASP A 224 -0.89 13.40 1.04
C ASP A 224 -0.02 14.29 1.95
N HIS A 225 -0.64 15.08 2.83
CA HIS A 225 0.03 15.97 3.80
C HIS A 225 -0.63 15.95 5.19
N GLU A 226 0.07 16.44 6.21
CA GLU A 226 -0.40 16.37 7.62
C GLU A 226 -0.74 17.73 8.23
N ARG A 227 -0.76 18.81 7.43
CA ARG A 227 -0.98 20.21 7.90
C ARG A 227 -2.23 20.45 8.74
N GLU A 228 -3.24 19.59 8.64
CA GLU A 228 -4.50 19.71 9.37
C GLU A 228 -4.61 18.75 10.57
N GLY A 229 -3.51 18.08 10.94
CA GLY A 229 -3.42 17.16 12.07
C GLY A 229 -3.76 15.69 11.75
N ASP A 230 -4.46 15.45 10.64
CA ASP A 230 -4.65 14.14 10.00
C ASP A 230 -4.08 14.20 8.58
N GLN A 231 -3.89 13.05 7.92
CA GLN A 231 -3.57 13.03 6.50
C GLN A 231 -4.70 13.63 5.66
N ARG A 232 -4.32 14.49 4.73
CA ARG A 232 -5.20 15.19 3.80
C ARG A 232 -4.62 15.15 2.39
N PRO A 233 -5.47 15.05 1.35
CA PRO A 233 -5.02 15.02 -0.03
C PRO A 233 -4.73 16.43 -0.54
N GLY A 234 -3.74 16.54 -1.42
CA GLY A 234 -3.38 17.76 -2.13
C GLY A 234 -2.91 17.50 -3.56
N ILE A 235 -2.89 18.55 -4.37
CA ILE A 235 -2.35 18.56 -5.74
C ILE A 235 -1.21 19.56 -5.83
N TRP A 236 -0.10 19.14 -6.42
CA TRP A 236 1.03 20.00 -6.75
C TRP A 236 1.23 20.03 -8.26
N SER A 237 1.08 21.21 -8.86
CA SER A 237 1.34 21.45 -10.28
C SER A 237 2.80 21.84 -10.46
N LEU A 238 3.57 21.01 -11.18
CA LEU A 238 4.97 21.33 -11.48
C LEU A 238 5.11 22.36 -12.60
N GLU A 239 4.10 22.50 -13.46
CA GLU A 239 4.10 23.51 -14.52
C GLU A 239 4.01 24.93 -13.93
N THR A 240 3.17 25.12 -12.91
CA THR A 240 2.93 26.44 -12.29
C THR A 240 3.67 26.63 -10.97
N GLY A 241 4.12 25.54 -10.35
CA GLY A 241 4.64 25.52 -8.98
C GLY A 241 3.56 25.63 -7.91
N GLU A 242 2.27 25.67 -8.29
CA GLU A 242 1.17 25.87 -7.35
C GLU A 242 0.81 24.58 -6.61
N ARG A 243 0.58 24.73 -5.31
CA ARG A 243 0.02 23.69 -4.43
C ARG A 243 -1.44 24.03 -4.11
N HIS A 244 -2.29 23.01 -4.16
CA HIS A 244 -3.69 23.09 -3.79
C HIS A 244 -4.04 21.96 -2.81
N ASP A 245 -4.21 22.30 -1.53
CA ASP A 245 -4.70 21.37 -0.49
C ASP A 245 -6.21 21.19 -0.66
N LEU A 246 -6.69 19.95 -0.74
CA LEU A 246 -8.09 19.65 -0.99
C LEU A 246 -8.88 19.61 0.31
N ALA A 247 -9.86 20.49 0.43
CA ALA A 247 -10.77 20.53 1.57
C ALA A 247 -11.78 19.38 1.48
N VAL A 248 -11.58 18.34 2.30
CA VAL A 248 -12.48 17.19 2.42
C VAL A 248 -13.15 17.23 3.80
N GLY A 249 -14.46 17.48 3.84
CA GLY A 249 -15.23 17.62 5.08
C GLY A 249 -15.50 16.30 5.81
N LEU A 250 -14.49 15.43 5.93
CA LEU A 250 -14.56 14.10 6.52
C LEU A 250 -13.73 14.03 7.81
N GLU A 251 -14.21 13.26 8.79
CA GLU A 251 -13.46 12.92 10.00
C GLU A 251 -12.42 11.82 9.70
N GLY A 252 -11.31 11.82 10.43
CA GLY A 252 -10.20 10.88 10.25
C GLY A 252 -9.31 11.20 9.05
N GLY A 253 -8.36 10.32 8.73
CA GLY A 253 -7.42 10.49 7.62
C GLY A 253 -8.10 10.35 6.26
N VAL A 254 -7.65 11.12 5.28
CA VAL A 254 -8.06 11.00 3.87
C VAL A 254 -6.81 10.92 3.00
N PHE A 255 -6.73 9.87 2.20
CA PHE A 255 -5.56 9.48 1.43
C PHE A 255 -5.91 9.40 -0.05
N VAL A 256 -5.07 9.93 -0.92
CA VAL A 256 -5.20 9.69 -2.35
C VAL A 256 -4.90 8.21 -2.65
N GLN A 257 -5.67 7.60 -3.55
CA GLN A 257 -5.44 6.23 -4.02
C GLN A 257 -5.12 6.18 -5.52
N ASP A 258 -5.79 6.98 -6.33
CA ASP A 258 -5.58 7.00 -7.78
C ASP A 258 -6.25 8.21 -8.45
N TRP A 259 -6.00 8.38 -9.74
CA TRP A 259 -6.74 9.29 -10.62
C TRP A 259 -7.76 8.53 -11.47
N TRP A 260 -8.85 9.19 -11.83
CA TRP A 260 -9.63 8.78 -13.01
C TRP A 260 -8.80 8.94 -14.29
N PRO A 261 -8.98 8.07 -15.31
CA PRO A 261 -8.12 8.06 -16.50
C PRO A 261 -8.07 9.37 -17.30
N ASP A 262 -9.12 10.18 -17.21
CA ASP A 262 -9.25 11.48 -17.86
C ASP A 262 -8.74 12.66 -17.02
N SER A 263 -8.18 12.39 -15.84
CA SER A 263 -7.71 13.38 -14.86
C SER A 263 -8.79 14.31 -14.29
N SER A 264 -10.08 13.96 -14.45
CA SER A 264 -11.22 14.74 -13.96
C SER A 264 -11.49 14.61 -12.46
N ALA A 265 -10.96 13.56 -11.83
CA ALA A 265 -11.23 13.24 -10.44
C ALA A 265 -10.12 12.42 -9.76
N LEU A 266 -10.12 12.43 -8.43
CA LEU A 266 -9.29 11.58 -7.58
C LEU A 266 -10.12 10.55 -6.83
N LEU A 267 -9.61 9.33 -6.76
CA LEU A 267 -10.08 8.29 -5.87
C LEU A 267 -9.46 8.53 -4.50
N LEU A 268 -10.29 8.78 -3.50
CA LEU A 268 -9.89 9.04 -2.12
C LEU A 268 -10.35 7.90 -1.22
N LEU A 269 -9.51 7.53 -0.26
CA LEU A 269 -9.83 6.63 0.83
C LEU A 269 -9.90 7.43 2.12
N ASN A 270 -11.02 7.34 2.83
CA ASN A 270 -11.16 7.89 4.17
C ASN A 270 -11.08 6.77 5.19
N ARG A 271 -10.24 6.96 6.21
CA ARG A 271 -10.11 6.06 7.35
C ARG A 271 -10.59 6.73 8.62
N PHE A 272 -11.62 6.16 9.22
CA PHE A 272 -12.17 6.65 10.47
C PHE A 272 -12.59 5.48 11.36
N GLU A 273 -12.18 5.50 12.64
CA GLU A 273 -12.46 4.44 13.62
C GLU A 273 -12.12 3.03 13.09
N GLY A 274 -10.92 2.91 12.50
CA GLY A 274 -10.39 1.64 11.99
C GLY A 274 -11.15 1.04 10.81
N ARG A 275 -11.99 1.83 10.12
CA ARG A 275 -12.77 1.44 8.94
C ARG A 275 -12.57 2.42 7.79
N ASP A 276 -12.56 1.87 6.59
CA ASP A 276 -12.29 2.59 5.35
C ASP A 276 -13.54 2.78 4.51
N ARG A 277 -13.61 3.91 3.80
CA ARG A 277 -14.64 4.25 2.81
C ARG A 277 -13.98 4.89 1.61
N LEU A 278 -14.51 4.62 0.42
CA LEU A 278 -14.01 5.18 -0.84
C LEU A 278 -14.88 6.34 -1.31
N PHE A 279 -14.25 7.33 -1.93
CA PHE A 279 -14.90 8.51 -2.50
C PHE A 279 -14.28 8.90 -3.84
N ARG A 280 -15.11 9.44 -4.73
CA ARG A 280 -14.71 10.17 -5.93
C ARG A 280 -14.74 11.66 -5.62
N PHE A 281 -13.60 12.34 -5.71
CA PHE A 281 -13.52 13.80 -5.65
C PHE A 281 -13.45 14.38 -7.06
N ASP A 282 -14.47 15.12 -7.49
CA ASP A 282 -14.55 15.73 -8.82
C ASP A 282 -13.92 17.13 -8.81
N PHE A 283 -13.01 17.42 -9.74
CA PHE A 283 -12.33 18.73 -9.77
C PHE A 283 -13.21 19.85 -10.32
N GLU A 284 -14.14 19.56 -11.23
CA GLU A 284 -14.98 20.59 -11.84
C GLU A 284 -16.02 21.09 -10.86
N SER A 285 -16.73 20.17 -10.19
CA SER A 285 -17.76 20.54 -9.22
C SER A 285 -17.24 20.74 -7.79
N GLY A 286 -16.08 20.16 -7.45
CA GLY A 286 -15.59 20.07 -6.07
C GLY A 286 -16.38 19.08 -5.21
N ASP A 287 -17.24 18.25 -5.82
CA ASP A 287 -18.07 17.30 -5.09
C ASP A 287 -17.30 16.06 -4.65
N LEU A 288 -17.63 15.56 -3.47
CA LEU A 288 -17.13 14.31 -2.91
C LEU A 288 -18.24 13.25 -2.89
N GLY A 289 -18.27 12.40 -3.90
CA GLY A 289 -19.27 11.34 -4.05
C GLY A 289 -18.81 10.00 -3.46
N PRO A 290 -19.62 9.30 -2.64
CA PRO A 290 -19.24 8.00 -2.09
C PRO A 290 -19.21 6.92 -3.17
N ILE A 291 -18.24 6.00 -3.06
CA ILE A 291 -18.20 4.75 -3.82
C ILE A 291 -18.68 3.62 -2.90
N ALA A 292 -19.51 2.73 -3.44
CA ALA A 292 -20.05 1.62 -2.67
C ALA A 292 -18.93 0.70 -2.16
N SER A 293 -18.76 0.64 -0.84
CA SER A 293 -17.87 -0.29 -0.16
C SER A 293 -18.52 -0.74 1.14
N GLU A 294 -18.36 -2.02 1.50
CA GLU A 294 -18.74 -2.48 2.82
C GLU A 294 -17.81 -1.88 3.89
N PRO A 295 -18.27 -1.72 5.15
CA PRO A 295 -17.38 -1.40 6.26
C PRO A 295 -16.27 -2.44 6.38
N GLY A 296 -15.06 -2.01 6.74
CA GLY A 296 -13.90 -2.89 6.88
C GLY A 296 -12.61 -2.15 6.59
N PHE A 297 -11.55 -2.89 6.31
CA PHE A 297 -10.25 -2.35 5.92
C PHE A 297 -10.03 -2.50 4.41
N ILE A 298 -9.55 -1.44 3.78
CA ILE A 298 -9.15 -1.44 2.37
C ILE A 298 -7.63 -1.28 2.32
N TRP A 299 -6.95 -2.33 1.85
CA TRP A 299 -5.49 -2.35 1.74
C TRP A 299 -5.00 -1.41 0.64
N LYS A 300 -5.68 -1.46 -0.51
CA LYS A 300 -5.35 -0.70 -1.72
C LYS A 300 -6.60 -0.61 -2.58
N ALA A 301 -6.80 0.52 -3.25
CA ALA A 301 -7.82 0.72 -4.26
C ALA A 301 -7.20 1.41 -5.48
N ARG A 302 -7.65 1.04 -6.69
CA ARG A 302 -7.11 1.58 -7.95
C ARG A 302 -8.24 1.74 -8.97
N VAL A 303 -8.11 2.75 -9.83
CA VAL A 303 -9.05 3.00 -10.92
C VAL A 303 -8.56 2.30 -12.18
N ARG A 304 -9.45 1.51 -12.79
CA ARG A 304 -9.22 0.81 -14.05
C ARG A 304 -9.34 1.78 -15.24
N PRO A 305 -8.75 1.49 -16.41
CA PRO A 305 -8.93 2.32 -17.60
C PRO A 305 -10.37 2.48 -18.08
N ASP A 306 -11.26 1.56 -17.71
CA ASP A 306 -12.70 1.63 -17.98
C ASP A 306 -13.49 2.47 -16.95
N GLY A 307 -12.80 3.04 -15.94
CA GLY A 307 -13.38 3.85 -14.87
C GLY A 307 -13.93 3.06 -13.68
N ARG A 308 -13.88 1.72 -13.70
CA ARG A 308 -14.25 0.88 -12.55
C ARG A 308 -13.20 1.00 -11.45
N VAL A 309 -13.62 0.79 -10.21
CA VAL A 309 -12.72 0.81 -9.06
C VAL A 309 -12.56 -0.60 -8.53
N TRP A 310 -11.32 -1.08 -8.46
CA TRP A 310 -11.00 -2.36 -7.83
C TRP A 310 -10.30 -2.10 -6.51
N PHE A 311 -10.64 -2.88 -5.49
CA PHE A 311 -10.04 -2.73 -4.17
C PHE A 311 -9.94 -4.05 -3.42
N LEU A 312 -8.90 -4.15 -2.59
CA LEU A 312 -8.68 -5.28 -1.70
C LEU A 312 -9.29 -4.98 -0.34
N HIS A 313 -10.39 -5.68 -0.03
CA HIS A 313 -11.20 -5.44 1.15
C HIS A 313 -11.17 -6.62 2.12
N GLU A 314 -11.08 -6.36 3.41
CA GLU A 314 -11.26 -7.37 4.46
C GLU A 314 -12.06 -6.85 5.65
N GLN A 315 -12.58 -7.78 6.46
CA GLN A 315 -13.30 -7.48 7.70
C GLN A 315 -12.78 -8.37 8.82
N GLY A 316 -12.98 -7.98 10.08
CA GLY A 316 -12.61 -8.78 11.26
C GLY A 316 -13.05 -10.25 11.22
N HIS A 317 -14.13 -10.52 10.50
CA HIS A 317 -14.76 -11.82 10.38
C HIS A 317 -14.69 -12.44 8.98
N ARG A 318 -14.06 -11.78 8.02
CA ARG A 318 -14.02 -12.27 6.64
C ARG A 318 -12.64 -12.07 6.06
N LEU A 319 -12.10 -13.15 5.53
CA LEU A 319 -10.85 -13.14 4.76
C LEU A 319 -10.92 -12.07 3.66
N ARG A 320 -9.75 -11.51 3.33
CA ARG A 320 -9.67 -10.50 2.28
C ARG A 320 -10.19 -11.02 0.94
N ARG A 321 -10.86 -10.13 0.21
CA ARG A 321 -11.38 -10.34 -1.15
C ARG A 321 -11.00 -9.16 -2.01
N ILE A 322 -10.73 -9.44 -3.28
CA ILE A 322 -10.57 -8.39 -4.28
C ILE A 322 -11.91 -8.23 -4.96
N VAL A 323 -12.49 -7.04 -4.84
CA VAL A 323 -13.82 -6.73 -5.36
C VAL A 323 -13.78 -5.48 -6.22
N ASP A 324 -14.77 -5.33 -7.08
CA ASP A 324 -15.04 -4.07 -7.75
C ASP A 324 -16.08 -3.21 -6.99
N ASP A 325 -16.33 -2.02 -7.48
CA ASP A 325 -17.32 -1.06 -6.98
C ASP A 325 -18.80 -1.48 -7.20
N SER A 326 -19.07 -2.65 -7.79
CA SER A 326 -20.40 -3.30 -7.69
C SER A 326 -20.50 -4.31 -6.53
N GLY A 327 -19.38 -4.60 -5.86
CA GLY A 327 -19.26 -5.65 -4.86
C GLY A 327 -18.99 -7.04 -5.45
N SER A 328 -18.71 -7.13 -6.75
CA SER A 328 -18.39 -8.39 -7.41
C SER A 328 -16.94 -8.78 -7.15
N GLU A 329 -16.69 -10.04 -6.79
CA GLU A 329 -15.32 -10.55 -6.62
C GLU A 329 -14.64 -10.69 -7.99
N VAL A 330 -13.47 -10.07 -8.15
CA VAL A 330 -12.75 -10.02 -9.43
C VAL A 330 -11.64 -11.06 -9.52
N LEU A 331 -11.01 -11.40 -8.39
CA LEU A 331 -9.98 -12.41 -8.29
C LEU A 331 -10.25 -13.27 -7.06
N SER A 332 -10.63 -14.52 -7.30
CA SER A 332 -10.74 -15.53 -6.26
C SER A 332 -9.41 -16.23 -6.06
N VAL A 333 -8.99 -16.28 -4.79
CA VAL A 333 -7.72 -16.83 -4.32
C VAL A 333 -8.04 -17.87 -3.25
N GLY A 334 -7.54 -19.08 -3.44
CA GLY A 334 -7.75 -20.20 -2.54
C GLY A 334 -8.67 -21.30 -3.05
N GLY A 335 -8.58 -22.44 -2.37
CA GLY A 335 -9.38 -23.63 -2.63
C GLY A 335 -10.19 -24.04 -1.41
N ASP A 336 -11.08 -25.01 -1.63
CA ASP A 336 -11.87 -25.61 -0.56
C ASP A 336 -11.01 -26.41 0.43
N PRO A 337 -11.33 -26.38 1.73
CA PRO A 337 -12.48 -25.68 2.33
C PRO A 337 -12.15 -24.24 2.74
N LEU A 338 -13.11 -23.34 2.52
CA LEU A 338 -13.10 -21.99 3.08
C LEU A 338 -12.83 -21.99 4.60
N PRO A 339 -12.21 -20.93 5.14
CA PRO A 339 -12.04 -20.79 6.58
C PRO A 339 -13.41 -20.85 7.28
N PRO A 340 -13.48 -21.43 8.49
CA PRO A 340 -14.72 -21.51 9.24
C PRO A 340 -15.30 -20.11 9.51
N PRO A 341 -16.64 -20.01 9.67
CA PRO A 341 -17.29 -18.75 10.00
C PRO A 341 -16.61 -18.06 11.19
N SER A 342 -16.50 -16.75 11.08
CA SER A 342 -15.89 -15.88 12.09
C SER A 342 -16.90 -14.82 12.52
N ARG A 343 -16.64 -14.14 13.64
CA ARG A 343 -17.59 -13.21 14.26
C ARG A 343 -17.18 -11.76 14.00
N PRO A 344 -18.13 -10.87 13.60
CA PRO A 344 -17.83 -9.47 13.30
C PRO A 344 -17.35 -8.73 14.54
N TYR A 345 -16.55 -7.69 14.30
CA TYR A 345 -16.08 -6.80 15.35
C TYR A 345 -17.12 -5.72 15.64
N GLU A 346 -17.37 -5.49 16.92
CA GLU A 346 -18.23 -4.42 17.40
C GLU A 346 -17.38 -3.23 17.85
N SER A 347 -17.72 -2.02 17.41
CA SER A 347 -17.06 -0.81 17.87
C SER A 347 -17.46 -0.49 19.31
N TRP A 348 -16.50 -0.01 20.10
CA TRP A 348 -16.76 0.54 21.42
C TRP A 348 -15.89 1.78 21.66
N HIS A 349 -16.29 2.57 22.66
CA HIS A 349 -15.63 3.83 22.98
C HIS A 349 -15.54 4.05 24.48
N PHE A 350 -14.51 4.77 24.90
CA PHE A 350 -14.39 5.30 26.25
C PHE A 350 -13.74 6.68 26.23
N LEU A 351 -13.83 7.41 27.35
CA LEU A 351 -13.10 8.66 27.53
C LEU A 351 -11.81 8.38 28.29
N ASN A 352 -10.68 8.85 27.79
CA ASN A 352 -9.43 8.82 28.53
C ASN A 352 -9.46 9.86 29.68
N PRO A 353 -8.47 9.86 30.59
CA PRO A 353 -8.42 10.83 31.70
C PRO A 353 -8.36 12.31 31.28
N HIS A 354 -8.06 12.61 30.02
CA HIS A 354 -8.07 13.95 29.43
C HIS A 354 -9.40 14.30 28.75
N GLY A 355 -10.41 13.42 28.82
CA GLY A 355 -11.72 13.62 28.22
C GLY A 355 -11.77 13.36 26.71
N GLN A 356 -10.71 12.80 26.12
CA GLN A 356 -10.70 12.46 24.70
C GLN A 356 -11.38 11.12 24.47
N ARG A 357 -12.15 11.03 23.38
CA ARG A 357 -12.79 9.79 22.96
C ARG A 357 -11.75 8.86 22.33
N VAL A 358 -11.72 7.62 22.80
CA VAL A 358 -10.87 6.55 22.29
C VAL A 358 -11.79 5.48 21.74
N HIS A 359 -11.53 5.05 20.51
CA HIS A 359 -12.25 3.97 19.83
C HIS A 359 -11.50 2.65 19.98
N GLY A 360 -12.24 1.54 19.92
CA GLY A 360 -11.67 0.21 19.79
C GLY A 360 -12.70 -0.77 19.24
N PHE A 361 -12.28 -2.03 19.08
CA PHE A 361 -13.14 -3.14 18.68
C PHE A 361 -13.25 -4.17 19.79
N TYR A 362 -14.34 -4.92 19.82
CA TYR A 362 -14.43 -6.16 20.59
C TYR A 362 -15.22 -7.23 19.84
N VAL A 363 -15.02 -8.48 20.25
CA VAL A 363 -15.79 -9.63 19.79
C VAL A 363 -15.96 -10.62 20.94
N THR A 364 -17.14 -11.24 21.02
CA THR A 364 -17.51 -12.16 22.12
C THR A 364 -17.79 -13.58 21.61
N PRO A 365 -17.64 -14.61 22.46
CA PRO A 365 -18.07 -15.97 22.13
C PRO A 365 -19.60 -16.03 22.02
N ALA A 366 -20.12 -16.73 21.00
CA ALA A 366 -21.56 -16.76 20.70
C ALA A 366 -22.39 -17.68 21.63
N ASP A 367 -21.75 -18.72 22.18
CA ASP A 367 -22.47 -19.88 22.73
C ASP A 367 -22.60 -19.84 24.27
N SER A 368 -22.13 -18.77 24.89
CA SER A 368 -21.82 -18.73 26.32
C SER A 368 -22.90 -18.10 27.21
N GLY A 369 -24.13 -17.94 26.70
CA GLY A 369 -25.31 -17.61 27.53
C GLY A 369 -25.27 -16.23 28.22
N GLY A 370 -24.47 -15.30 27.70
CA GLY A 370 -24.14 -14.04 28.38
C GLY A 370 -23.05 -14.26 29.44
N GLY A 371 -22.10 -13.33 29.54
CA GLY A 371 -20.88 -13.47 30.35
C GLY A 371 -21.09 -13.64 31.87
N PRO A 372 -20.00 -13.56 32.67
CA PRO A 372 -18.72 -12.95 32.34
C PRO A 372 -17.78 -13.87 31.53
N PHE A 373 -16.97 -13.24 30.67
CA PHE A 373 -15.90 -13.91 29.91
C PHE A 373 -14.53 -13.49 30.43
N PRO A 374 -13.52 -14.38 30.43
CA PRO A 374 -12.13 -13.91 30.49
C PRO A 374 -11.85 -13.01 29.27
N VAL A 375 -11.13 -11.91 29.50
CA VAL A 375 -10.88 -10.88 28.48
C VAL A 375 -9.41 -10.83 28.11
N ILE A 376 -9.12 -10.86 26.82
CA ILE A 376 -7.83 -10.43 26.26
C ILE A 376 -8.01 -8.99 25.80
N MET A 377 -7.22 -8.08 26.38
CA MET A 377 -7.04 -6.72 25.86
C MET A 377 -5.79 -6.70 25.00
N PHE A 378 -5.97 -6.51 23.70
CA PHE A 378 -4.90 -6.38 22.74
C PHE A 378 -4.58 -4.90 22.52
N VAL A 379 -3.30 -4.55 22.67
CA VAL A 379 -2.82 -3.19 22.46
C VAL A 379 -1.76 -3.26 21.38
N HIS A 380 -2.05 -2.65 20.23
CA HIS A 380 -1.12 -2.63 19.12
C HIS A 380 0.18 -1.85 19.47
N GLY A 381 1.26 -2.17 18.76
CA GLY A 381 2.49 -1.36 18.79
C GLY A 381 2.26 0.03 18.20
N GLY A 382 3.12 1.01 18.49
CA GLY A 382 2.97 2.39 18.01
C GLY A 382 4.29 2.98 17.51
N PRO A 383 4.36 4.31 17.29
CA PRO A 383 3.34 5.31 17.63
C PRO A 383 2.25 5.52 16.55
N THR A 384 2.47 5.10 15.30
CA THR A 384 1.62 5.44 14.14
C THR A 384 0.81 4.27 13.59
N TRP A 385 0.66 3.22 14.38
CA TRP A 385 -0.21 2.10 14.01
C TRP A 385 -1.61 2.29 14.59
N LEU A 386 -2.56 1.51 14.07
CA LEU A 386 -3.91 1.43 14.61
C LEU A 386 -4.46 0.00 14.51
N ASP A 387 -5.44 -0.29 15.36
CA ASP A 387 -6.26 -1.48 15.19
C ASP A 387 -7.39 -1.24 14.18
N LEU A 388 -7.57 -2.22 13.30
CA LEU A 388 -8.40 -2.13 12.11
C LEU A 388 -9.49 -3.20 12.14
N ASP A 389 -10.62 -2.93 11.48
CA ASP A 389 -11.65 -3.94 11.21
C ASP A 389 -11.18 -4.89 10.10
N ARG A 390 -10.20 -5.73 10.44
CA ARG A 390 -9.47 -6.57 9.49
C ARG A 390 -9.35 -8.01 9.95
N TRP A 391 -9.24 -8.93 8.99
CA TRP A 391 -9.13 -10.36 9.26
C TRP A 391 -7.92 -10.68 10.14
N GLN A 392 -8.17 -11.25 11.32
CA GLN A 392 -7.11 -11.72 12.23
C GLN A 392 -7.47 -13.14 12.73
N PRO A 393 -6.86 -14.20 12.16
CA PRO A 393 -7.12 -15.59 12.55
C PRO A 393 -6.99 -15.83 14.06
N GLU A 394 -6.02 -15.18 14.69
CA GLU A 394 -5.72 -15.29 16.11
C GLU A 394 -6.88 -14.82 16.99
N VAL A 395 -7.51 -13.68 16.65
CA VAL A 395 -8.66 -13.14 17.36
C VAL A 395 -9.80 -14.15 17.39
N GLN A 396 -10.11 -14.75 16.24
CA GLN A 396 -11.19 -15.74 16.13
C GLN A 396 -10.85 -17.04 16.87
N ALA A 397 -9.57 -17.42 16.93
CA ALA A 397 -9.13 -18.58 17.72
C ALA A 397 -9.31 -18.35 19.24
N TYR A 398 -9.01 -17.15 19.74
CA TYR A 398 -9.31 -16.79 21.13
C TYR A 398 -10.80 -16.83 21.43
N VAL A 399 -11.62 -16.26 20.53
CA VAL A 399 -13.08 -16.23 20.68
C VAL A 399 -13.69 -17.63 20.67
N ASP A 400 -13.23 -18.50 19.76
CA ASP A 400 -13.65 -19.91 19.73
C ASP A 400 -13.21 -20.69 20.99
N SER A 401 -12.19 -20.20 21.70
CA SER A 401 -11.72 -20.76 22.98
C SER A 401 -12.46 -20.18 24.20
N GLY A 402 -13.51 -19.38 23.99
CA GLY A 402 -14.33 -18.81 25.07
C GLY A 402 -13.79 -17.51 25.68
N LEU A 403 -12.79 -16.88 25.05
CA LEU A 403 -12.24 -15.59 25.48
C LEU A 403 -12.94 -14.44 24.75
N ARG A 404 -13.31 -13.39 25.46
CA ARG A 404 -13.62 -12.12 24.81
C ARG A 404 -12.31 -11.48 24.37
N TRP A 405 -12.26 -11.02 23.13
CA TRP A 405 -11.17 -10.17 22.65
C TRP A 405 -11.65 -8.74 22.55
N SER A 406 -10.81 -7.81 22.99
CA SER A 406 -11.01 -6.38 22.82
C SER A 406 -9.69 -5.73 22.44
N THR A 407 -9.76 -4.67 21.65
CA THR A 407 -8.67 -3.73 21.42
C THR A 407 -9.09 -2.33 21.86
N THR A 408 -8.10 -1.52 22.22
CA THR A 408 -8.19 -0.06 22.18
C THR A 408 -7.31 0.45 21.04
N GLY A 409 -7.86 1.26 20.15
CA GLY A 409 -7.05 2.07 19.24
C GLY A 409 -6.36 3.21 19.97
N VAL A 410 -5.38 3.83 19.31
CA VAL A 410 -4.98 5.22 19.60
C VAL A 410 -6.08 6.14 19.04
N ARG A 411 -6.12 7.42 19.44
CA ARG A 411 -7.14 8.45 19.08
C ARG A 411 -7.83 8.16 17.73
N SER A 412 -9.16 8.28 17.69
CA SER A 412 -9.97 8.18 16.46
C SER A 412 -9.56 9.19 15.36
N ASP A 413 -8.75 10.18 15.72
CA ASP A 413 -8.42 11.38 14.95
C ASP A 413 -6.89 11.57 14.83
N THR A 414 -6.10 10.50 14.88
CA THR A 414 -4.64 10.62 14.67
C THR A 414 -4.06 9.31 14.14
N VAL A 415 -3.93 9.23 12.81
CA VAL A 415 -2.87 8.44 12.18
C VAL A 415 -1.82 9.38 11.58
N ALA A 416 -1.75 10.65 12.00
CA ALA A 416 -0.60 11.49 11.65
C ALA A 416 0.63 11.08 12.47
N ASN A 417 1.77 10.98 11.81
CA ASN A 417 3.05 11.09 12.49
C ASN A 417 3.05 12.42 13.26
N GLY A 418 3.00 12.36 14.59
CA GLY A 418 3.27 13.53 15.43
C GLY A 418 2.22 13.83 16.49
N GLY A 419 2.67 13.77 17.74
CA GLY A 419 2.05 14.56 18.81
C GLY A 419 1.16 13.82 19.79
N THR A 420 1.65 12.75 20.42
CA THR A 420 1.62 12.61 21.91
C THR A 420 2.39 11.37 22.31
N ARG A 421 3.61 11.58 22.82
CA ARG A 421 4.47 10.52 23.38
C ARG A 421 3.96 10.14 24.76
N SER A 422 3.69 8.85 25.00
CA SER A 422 3.89 8.24 26.31
C SER A 422 4.69 6.96 26.12
N SER A 423 5.80 6.88 26.84
CA SER A 423 6.84 5.87 26.74
C SER A 423 6.39 4.52 27.29
N ALA A 424 6.50 3.45 26.50
CA ALA A 424 6.63 2.09 27.00
C ALA A 424 7.60 1.31 26.10
N THR A 425 8.89 1.39 26.46
CA THR A 425 9.98 0.60 25.91
C THR A 425 9.80 -0.86 26.32
N SER A 426 9.57 -1.77 25.38
CA SER A 426 9.75 -3.20 25.60
C SER A 426 11.20 -3.55 25.33
N ALA A 427 11.99 -3.62 26.41
CA ALA A 427 13.35 -4.13 26.36
C ALA A 427 13.31 -5.63 26.04
N GLY A 428 13.87 -6.02 24.89
CA GLY A 428 14.13 -7.40 24.54
C GLY A 428 15.12 -8.03 25.52
N LEU A 429 14.68 -9.08 26.20
CA LEU A 429 15.52 -9.98 26.98
C LEU A 429 16.40 -10.80 26.02
N SER A 430 17.66 -10.40 25.87
CA SER A 430 18.72 -11.24 25.33
C SER A 430 19.06 -12.33 26.36
N SER A 431 18.63 -13.57 26.13
CA SER A 431 19.21 -14.74 26.81
C SER A 431 20.56 -15.07 26.17
N ARG A 432 21.66 -14.76 26.88
CA ARG A 432 22.96 -15.38 26.63
C ARG A 432 23.00 -16.75 27.32
N THR A 433 23.43 -17.76 26.58
CA THR A 433 24.26 -18.85 27.10
C THR A 433 25.61 -18.78 26.42
#